data_AF-A0A8K0KTR3-F1
#
_entry.id   AF-A0A8K0KTR3-F1
#
_cell.length_a   1.000
_cell.length_b   1.000
_cell.length_c   1.000
_cell.angle_alpha   90.00
_cell.angle_beta   90.00
_cell.angle_gamma   90.00
#
_symmetry.space_group_name_H-M   'P 1'
#
loop_
_entity.id
_entity.type
_entity.pdbx_description
1 polymer ?
#
loop_
_entity_poly.entity_id
_entity_poly.type
_entity_poly.pdbx_seq_one_letter_code
_entity_poly.pdbx_strand_id
1 'polypeptide(L)'
;MAQGAVKIKATASKSNKPTGPQRGNRVIKPKKAKLVQQHKLKKKQSAGLAALTEKSLAEKAGHLEMLKGGKKDAARKGENGKGKGKK
;
A
#
# COMPACT_ATOMS: atom_id res chain seq x y z
N MET A 1 -17.40 -58.75 34.96
CA MET A 1 -17.99 -58.16 33.73
C MET A 1 -17.32 -56.81 33.50
N ALA A 2 -16.55 -56.66 32.42
CA ALA A 2 -15.70 -55.49 32.20
C ALA A 2 -16.54 -54.24 31.85
N GLN A 3 -16.44 -53.19 32.67
CA GLN A 3 -16.89 -51.84 32.33
C GLN A 3 -15.72 -51.11 31.65
N GLY A 4 -15.65 -51.19 30.33
CA GLY A 4 -14.73 -50.38 29.52
C GLY A 4 -15.32 -49.00 29.24
N ALA A 5 -14.53 -47.95 29.45
CA ALA A 5 -14.93 -46.57 29.17
C ALA A 5 -15.26 -46.38 27.68
N VAL A 6 -16.48 -45.94 27.38
CA VAL A 6 -16.93 -45.60 26.03
C VAL A 6 -16.18 -44.35 25.58
N LYS A 7 -15.33 -44.49 24.56
CA LYS A 7 -14.61 -43.37 23.95
C LYS A 7 -15.61 -42.47 23.23
N ILE A 8 -15.89 -41.29 23.79
CA ILE A 8 -16.72 -40.28 23.13
C ILE A 8 -15.93 -39.72 21.94
N LYS A 9 -16.37 -40.03 20.73
CA LYS A 9 -15.76 -39.53 19.50
C LYS A 9 -16.17 -38.06 19.33
N ALA A 10 -15.18 -37.15 19.30
CA ALA A 10 -15.43 -35.75 19.02
C ALA A 10 -16.10 -35.60 17.63
N THR A 11 -17.25 -34.94 17.59
CA THR A 11 -17.92 -34.61 16.34
C THR A 11 -17.17 -33.47 15.65
N ALA A 12 -16.88 -33.65 14.36
CA ALA A 12 -16.18 -32.64 13.58
C ALA A 12 -16.98 -31.33 13.56
N SER A 13 -16.29 -30.21 13.83
CA SER A 13 -16.90 -28.89 13.78
C SER A 13 -17.36 -28.58 12.36
N LYS A 14 -18.67 -28.33 12.19
CA LYS A 14 -19.22 -27.93 10.90
C LYS A 14 -18.67 -26.55 10.53
N SER A 15 -17.95 -26.47 9.41
CA SER A 15 -17.45 -25.19 8.91
C SER A 15 -18.62 -24.37 8.36
N ASN A 16 -18.85 -23.16 8.89
CA ASN A 16 -19.90 -22.24 8.43
C ASN A 16 -19.58 -21.56 7.09
N LYS A 17 -18.85 -22.24 6.19
CA LYS A 17 -18.53 -21.69 4.87
C LYS A 17 -19.80 -21.77 4.01
N PRO A 18 -20.24 -20.66 3.39
CA PRO A 18 -21.42 -20.67 2.54
C PRO A 18 -21.18 -21.57 1.32
N THR A 19 -22.11 -22.49 1.06
CA THR A 19 -22.07 -23.46 -0.05
C THR A 19 -22.78 -22.98 -1.31
N GLY A 20 -23.30 -21.74 -1.30
CA GLY A 20 -24.00 -21.13 -2.44
C GLY A 20 -23.14 -20.17 -3.25
N PRO A 21 -23.69 -19.56 -4.32
CA PRO A 21 -22.98 -18.63 -5.19
C PRO A 21 -22.29 -17.53 -4.38
N GLN A 22 -20.99 -17.32 -4.63
CA GLN A 22 -20.24 -16.30 -3.93
C GLN A 22 -20.77 -14.92 -4.31
N ARG A 23 -21.17 -14.15 -3.30
CA ARG A 23 -21.58 -12.76 -3.49
C ARG A 23 -20.35 -11.97 -3.96
N GLY A 24 -20.49 -11.20 -5.04
CA GLY A 24 -19.41 -10.34 -5.56
C GLY A 24 -18.96 -9.26 -4.58
N ASN A 25 -17.99 -8.45 -4.99
CA ASN A 25 -17.39 -7.42 -4.13
C ASN A 25 -18.43 -6.38 -3.68
N ARG A 26 -18.79 -6.41 -2.40
CA ARG A 26 -19.70 -5.42 -1.77
C ARG A 26 -18.95 -4.62 -0.73
N VAL A 27 -19.07 -3.29 -0.80
CA VAL A 27 -18.59 -2.40 0.26
C VAL A 27 -19.63 -2.37 1.37
N ILE A 28 -19.42 -3.16 2.42
CA ILE A 28 -20.31 -3.20 3.58
C ILE A 28 -19.85 -2.16 4.60
N LYS A 29 -20.66 -1.13 4.82
CA LYS A 29 -20.37 -0.11 5.83
C LYS A 29 -20.40 -0.72 7.25
N PRO A 30 -19.46 -0.35 8.14
CA PRO A 30 -19.48 -0.80 9.52
C PRO A 30 -20.71 -0.23 10.23
N LYS A 31 -21.45 -1.09 10.94
CA LYS A 31 -22.66 -0.70 11.69
C LYS A 31 -22.39 -0.38 13.16
N LYS A 32 -21.29 -0.92 13.73
CA LYS A 32 -20.94 -0.72 15.14
C LYS A 32 -20.19 0.60 15.32
N ALA A 33 -20.53 1.37 16.36
CA ALA A 33 -19.96 2.69 16.62
C ALA A 33 -18.41 2.70 16.66
N LYS A 34 -17.79 1.74 17.36
CA LYS A 34 -16.32 1.59 17.41
C LYS A 34 -15.69 1.41 16.02
N LEU A 35 -16.34 0.61 15.15
CA LEU A 35 -15.85 0.35 13.79
C LEU A 35 -16.07 1.56 12.86
N VAL A 36 -17.13 2.32 13.07
CA VAL A 36 -17.36 3.59 12.34
C VAL A 36 -16.25 4.59 12.67
N GLN A 37 -15.87 4.72 13.95
CA GLN A 37 -14.78 5.61 14.37
C GLN A 37 -13.45 5.19 13.73
N GLN A 38 -13.10 3.90 13.80
CA GLN A 38 -11.88 3.38 13.15
C GLN A 38 -11.88 3.60 11.63
N HIS A 39 -13.01 3.38 10.95
CA HIS A 39 -13.13 3.61 9.52
C HIS A 39 -12.92 5.10 9.15
N LYS A 40 -13.45 6.02 9.96
CA LYS A 40 -13.22 7.47 9.78
C LYS A 40 -11.75 7.82 9.96
N LEU A 41 -11.07 7.28 10.97
CA LEU A 41 -9.64 7.50 11.21
C LEU A 41 -8.80 6.98 10.05
N LYS A 42 -9.04 5.74 9.60
CA LYS A 42 -8.33 5.15 8.45
C LYS A 42 -8.46 6.00 7.19
N LYS A 43 -9.67 6.49 6.89
CA LYS A 43 -9.91 7.35 5.71
C LYS A 43 -9.15 8.69 5.78
N LYS A 44 -9.08 9.30 6.97
CA LYS A 44 -8.32 10.54 7.18
C LYS A 44 -6.82 10.32 7.04
N GLN A 45 -6.30 9.26 7.67
CA GLN A 45 -4.87 8.93 7.63
C GLN A 45 -4.41 8.53 6.22
N SER A 46 -5.21 7.76 5.49
CA SER A 46 -4.87 7.36 4.12
C SER A 46 -4.79 8.55 3.16
N ALA A 47 -5.65 9.57 3.33
CA ALA A 47 -5.61 10.78 2.51
C ALA A 47 -4.33 11.61 2.75
N GLY A 48 -3.90 11.73 4.01
CA GLY A 48 -2.67 12.45 4.35
C GLY A 48 -1.39 11.70 3.94
N LEU A 49 -1.40 10.37 4.00
CA LEU A 49 -0.24 9.55 3.60
C LEU A 49 0.08 9.71 2.11
N ALA A 50 -0.91 9.79 1.22
CA ALA A 50 -0.67 10.00 -0.21
C ALA A 50 0.07 11.33 -0.48
N ALA A 51 -0.40 12.43 0.11
CA ALA A 51 0.24 13.73 -0.03
C ALA A 51 1.67 13.76 0.55
N LEU A 52 1.90 13.08 1.68
CA LEU A 52 3.24 12.93 2.25
C LEU A 52 4.15 12.07 1.36
N THR A 53 3.63 10.99 0.77
CA THR A 53 4.41 10.18 -0.16
C THR A 53 4.73 10.92 -1.45
N GLU A 54 3.81 11.73 -1.98
CA GLU A 54 4.04 12.61 -3.14
C GLU A 54 5.11 13.66 -2.81
N LYS A 55 5.03 14.29 -1.64
CA LYS A 55 6.04 15.24 -1.17
C LYS A 55 7.43 14.58 -1.03
N SER A 56 7.50 13.41 -0.38
CA SER A 56 8.77 12.67 -0.25
C SER A 56 9.33 12.19 -1.58
N LEU A 57 8.48 11.82 -2.55
CA LEU A 57 8.92 11.47 -3.91
C LEU A 57 9.40 12.71 -4.67
N ALA A 58 8.73 13.85 -4.54
CA ALA A 58 9.14 15.11 -5.15
C ALA A 58 10.45 15.65 -4.54
N GLU A 59 10.63 15.54 -3.22
CA GLU A 59 11.88 15.88 -2.54
C GLU A 59 13.02 14.96 -3.00
N LYS A 60 12.79 13.65 -3.08
CA LYS A 60 13.79 12.70 -3.58
C LYS A 60 14.07 12.90 -5.07
N ALA A 61 13.06 13.18 -5.89
CA ALA A 61 13.20 13.43 -7.32
C ALA A 61 13.88 14.78 -7.60
N GLY A 62 13.50 15.85 -6.90
CA GLY A 62 14.14 17.15 -6.98
C GLY A 62 15.57 17.14 -6.41
N HIS A 63 15.82 16.34 -5.38
CA HIS A 63 17.18 16.05 -4.92
C HIS A 63 17.97 15.20 -5.93
N LEU A 64 17.32 14.27 -6.63
CA LEU A 64 17.92 13.51 -7.73
C LEU A 64 18.21 14.37 -8.96
N GLU A 65 17.42 15.41 -9.25
CA GLU A 65 17.75 16.41 -10.29
C GLU A 65 19.01 17.20 -9.92
N MET A 66 19.31 17.36 -8.63
CA MET A 66 20.58 17.94 -8.18
C MET A 66 21.75 16.95 -8.21
N LEU A 67 21.50 15.64 -8.11
CA LEU A 67 22.55 14.61 -8.09
C LEU A 67 22.87 14.02 -9.49
N LYS A 68 21.87 13.86 -10.34
CA LYS A 68 22.00 13.34 -11.70
C LYS A 68 21.60 14.46 -12.64
N GLY A 69 22.61 15.20 -13.09
CA GLY A 69 22.48 16.40 -13.90
C GLY A 69 21.24 16.38 -14.79
N GLY A 70 20.27 17.22 -14.45
CA GLY A 70 18.97 17.27 -15.10
C GLY A 70 19.08 17.77 -16.54
N LYS A 71 17.95 17.93 -17.24
CA LYS A 71 17.91 18.48 -18.61
C LYS A 71 18.67 19.83 -18.73
N LYS A 72 18.75 20.61 -17.65
CA LYS A 72 19.57 21.83 -17.56
C LYS A 72 21.08 21.57 -17.58
N ASP A 73 21.57 20.49 -16.98
CA ASP A 73 22.99 20.13 -17.04
C ASP A 73 23.36 19.51 -18.38
N ALA A 74 22.44 18.79 -19.03
CA ALA A 74 22.62 18.35 -20.42
C ALA A 74 22.72 19.56 -21.38
N ALA A 75 21.92 20.61 -21.17
CA ALA A 75 22.02 21.86 -21.93
C ALA A 75 23.34 22.59 -21.67
N ARG A 76 23.81 22.66 -20.42
CA ARG A 76 25.10 23.29 -20.06
C ARG A 76 26.32 22.52 -20.58
N LYS A 77 26.22 21.20 -20.74
CA LYS A 77 27.31 20.38 -21.32
C LYS A 77 27.38 20.47 -22.85
N GLY A 78 26.27 20.81 -23.51
CA GLY A 78 26.23 21.04 -24.96
C GLY A 78 26.84 22.36 -25.42
N GLU A 79 26.90 23.36 -24.54
CA GLU A 79 27.39 24.71 -24.89
C GLU A 79 28.91 24.90 -24.68
N ASN A 80 29.52 24.11 -23.78
CA ASN A 80 30.94 24.23 -23.42
C ASN A 80 31.91 23.40 -24.30
N GLY A 81 31.47 22.94 -25.48
CA GLY A 81 32.26 22.12 -26.41
C GLY A 81 32.89 22.87 -27.59
N LYS A 82 32.71 24.19 -27.70
CA LYS A 82 33.25 25.01 -28.80
C LYS A 82 34.17 26.10 -28.27
N GLY A 83 35.43 25.77 -28.03
CA GLY A 83 36.42 26.80 -27.78
C GLY A 83 37.69 26.29 -27.12
N LYS A 84 38.60 25.75 -27.91
CA LYS A 84 40.06 25.92 -27.76
C LYS A 84 40.78 25.22 -28.91
N GLY A 85 41.36 26.03 -29.80
CA GLY A 85 42.11 25.57 -30.97
C GLY A 85 42.33 26.70 -31.97
N LYS A 86 43.03 27.77 -31.56
CA LYS A 86 43.68 28.72 -32.48
C LYS A 86 45.01 29.18 -31.91
N LYS A 87 46.03 29.02 -32.76
CA LYS A 87 47.47 29.25 -32.64
C LYS A 87 48.24 28.24 -31.81
#